data_AF-A0A353ZRU9-F1
#
_entry.id   AF-A0A353ZRU9-F1
#
_cell.length_a   1.000
_cell.length_b   1.000
_cell.length_c   1.000
_cell.angle_alpha   90.00
_cell.angle_beta   90.00
_cell.angle_gamma   90.00
#
_symmetry.space_group_name_H-M   'P 1'
#
loop_
_entity.id
_entity.type
_entity.pdbx_description
1 polymer ?
#
loop_
_entity_poly.entity_id
_entity_poly.type
_entity_poly.pdbx_seq_one_letter_code
_entity_poly.pdbx_strand_id
1 'polypeptide(L)'
;DKSSDKQFDAAVVRSAAELLATADVDVIAWNGTSGSWLGTDHDRRLVAEITDATGIPATTSTLAYMEAFRTFGTERIGLFTPYTEDVNEQIVASYQRDGIKTLDHRFLGLSDNESFARVADDEMRPGSLELSASRPDAIIYLCTNLYGANITAEMEDETGVPV
;
A
#
# COMPACT_ATOMS: atom_id res chain seq x y z
N ASP A 1 3.26 18.24 -8.50
CA ASP A 1 2.08 19.12 -8.47
C ASP A 1 1.54 19.11 -7.03
N LYS A 2 1.31 20.25 -6.38
CA LYS A 2 0.93 20.32 -4.94
C LYS A 2 -0.55 19.95 -4.68
N SER A 3 -1.19 19.32 -5.65
CA SER A 3 -2.60 18.94 -5.64
C SER A 3 -2.85 17.55 -5.03
N SER A 4 -1.91 16.61 -5.18
CA SER A 4 -2.09 15.20 -4.79
C SER A 4 -2.27 14.99 -3.29
N ASP A 5 -1.70 15.87 -2.47
CA ASP A 5 -1.68 15.67 -1.01
C ASP A 5 -3.03 15.99 -0.37
N LYS A 6 -3.89 16.74 -1.07
CA LYS A 6 -5.22 17.13 -0.56
C LYS A 6 -6.14 15.94 -0.33
N GLN A 7 -5.90 14.80 -0.99
CA GLN A 7 -6.68 13.58 -0.73
C GLN A 7 -6.44 13.01 0.67
N PHE A 8 -5.33 13.37 1.32
CA PHE A 8 -5.00 12.98 2.69
C PHE A 8 -5.39 14.06 3.72
N ASP A 9 -6.09 15.11 3.29
CA ASP A 9 -6.66 16.08 4.22
C ASP A 9 -7.77 15.41 5.03
N ALA A 10 -7.63 15.45 6.36
CA ALA A 10 -8.57 14.85 7.30
C ALA A 10 -10.02 15.32 7.05
N ALA A 11 -10.23 16.58 6.62
CA ALA A 11 -11.57 17.09 6.33
C ALA A 11 -12.21 16.39 5.12
N VAL A 12 -11.41 16.08 4.09
CA VAL A 12 -11.87 15.36 2.89
C VAL A 12 -12.20 13.91 3.25
N VAL A 13 -11.31 13.25 4.00
CA VAL A 13 -11.50 11.85 4.41
C VAL A 13 -12.72 11.71 5.32
N ARG A 14 -12.89 12.62 6.29
CA ARG A 14 -14.07 12.67 7.16
C ARG A 14 -15.37 12.79 6.36
N SER A 15 -15.43 13.73 5.42
CA SER A 15 -16.63 13.94 4.60
C SER A 15 -16.96 12.70 3.76
N ALA A 16 -15.95 12.02 3.20
CA ALA A 16 -16.14 10.77 2.45
C ALA A 16 -16.64 9.63 3.35
N ALA A 17 -16.09 9.50 4.57
CA ALA A 17 -16.51 8.50 5.53
C ALA A 17 -17.97 8.70 5.99
N GLU A 18 -18.38 9.95 6.24
CA GLU A 18 -19.78 10.28 6.59
C GLU A 18 -20.75 9.87 5.48
N LEU A 19 -20.37 10.01 4.21
CA LEU A 19 -21.17 9.54 3.08
C LEU A 19 -21.27 8.01 3.06
N LEU A 20 -20.16 7.29 3.28
CA LEU A 20 -20.17 5.82 3.34
C LEU A 20 -21.00 5.29 4.51
N ALA A 21 -21.00 5.97 5.65
CA ALA A 21 -21.77 5.58 6.83
C ALA A 21 -23.29 5.53 6.55
N THR A 22 -23.79 6.26 5.55
CA THR A 22 -25.21 6.22 5.16
C THR A 22 -25.64 4.89 4.53
N ALA A 23 -24.68 4.03 4.16
CA ALA A 23 -24.93 2.73 3.56
C ALA A 23 -25.01 1.56 4.57
N ASP A 24 -25.00 1.84 5.88
CA ASP A 24 -25.07 0.83 6.96
C ASP A 24 -23.96 -0.23 6.86
N VAL A 25 -22.71 0.25 6.69
CA VAL A 25 -21.52 -0.60 6.56
C VAL A 25 -20.97 -1.01 7.92
N ASP A 26 -20.43 -2.23 8.03
CA ASP A 26 -19.81 -2.74 9.25
C ASP A 26 -18.40 -2.15 9.53
N VAL A 27 -17.70 -1.74 8.47
CA VAL A 27 -16.31 -1.25 8.55
C VAL A 27 -16.02 -0.27 7.41
N ILE A 28 -15.17 0.73 7.68
CA ILE A 28 -14.68 1.68 6.66
C ILE A 28 -13.17 1.49 6.48
N ALA A 29 -12.73 1.26 5.25
CA ALA A 29 -11.31 1.20 4.91
C ALA A 29 -10.92 2.39 4.04
N TRP A 30 -9.97 3.21 4.50
CA TRP A 30 -9.30 4.17 3.63
C TRP A 30 -8.32 3.42 2.73
N ASN A 31 -8.72 3.19 1.48
CA ASN A 31 -8.05 2.30 0.54
C ASN A 31 -6.98 2.99 -0.33
N GLY A 32 -6.32 4.02 0.18
CA GLY A 32 -5.20 4.69 -0.49
C GLY A 32 -3.85 4.26 0.10
N THR A 33 -2.94 3.75 -0.74
CA THR A 33 -1.57 3.35 -0.32
C THR A 33 -0.50 4.35 -0.69
N SER A 34 -0.77 5.29 -1.61
CA SER A 34 0.20 6.32 -1.98
C SER A 34 0.56 7.24 -0.80
N GLY A 35 -0.25 7.26 0.26
CA GLY A 35 0.05 7.95 1.52
C GLY A 35 0.96 7.18 2.48
N SER A 36 1.39 5.95 2.17
CA SER A 36 2.17 5.10 3.10
C SER A 36 3.49 5.74 3.57
N TRP A 37 4.04 6.68 2.80
CA TRP A 37 5.23 7.44 3.18
C TRP A 37 5.00 8.39 4.37
N LEU A 38 3.75 8.81 4.62
CA LEU A 38 3.36 9.63 5.78
C LEU A 38 3.55 8.88 7.11
N GLY A 39 3.63 7.55 7.06
CA GLY A 39 3.92 6.66 8.18
C GLY A 39 2.70 6.24 8.99
N THR A 40 2.84 5.13 9.70
CA THR A 40 1.72 4.47 10.39
C THR A 40 1.05 5.33 11.46
N ASP A 41 1.78 6.25 12.10
CA ASP A 41 1.21 7.22 13.03
C ASP A 41 0.19 8.16 12.37
N HIS A 42 0.40 8.52 11.09
CA HIS A 42 -0.57 9.29 10.33
C HIS A 42 -1.84 8.47 10.08
N ASP A 43 -1.70 7.24 9.60
CA ASP A 43 -2.83 6.34 9.36
C ASP A 43 -3.62 6.01 10.63
N ARG A 44 -2.96 5.86 11.79
CA ARG A 44 -3.64 5.65 13.09
C ARG A 44 -4.50 6.85 13.48
N ARG A 45 -4.01 8.08 13.23
CA ARG A 45 -4.82 9.29 13.43
C ARG A 45 -5.99 9.34 12.45
N LEU A 46 -5.76 8.97 11.20
CA LEU A 46 -6.81 8.95 10.19
C LEU A 46 -7.95 7.98 10.55
N VAL A 47 -7.60 6.78 11.05
CA VAL A 47 -8.56 5.81 11.57
C VAL A 47 -9.36 6.37 12.73
N ALA A 48 -8.70 7.03 13.69
CA ALA A 48 -9.39 7.67 14.82
C ALA A 48 -10.39 8.73 14.34
N GLU A 49 -10.00 9.60 13.40
CA GLU A 49 -10.89 10.62 12.84
C GLU A 49 -12.11 10.01 12.11
N ILE A 50 -11.92 8.95 11.32
CA ILE A 50 -13.01 8.24 10.64
C ILE A 50 -13.97 7.63 11.66
N THR A 51 -13.42 6.91 12.65
CA THR A 51 -14.23 6.26 13.68
C THR A 51 -14.96 7.27 14.56
N ASP A 52 -14.33 8.38 14.95
CA ASP A 52 -14.96 9.44 15.74
C ASP A 52 -16.10 10.13 14.97
N ALA A 53 -15.94 10.32 13.66
CA ALA A 53 -16.95 10.97 12.83
C ALA A 53 -18.17 10.09 12.52
N THR A 54 -17.99 8.77 12.46
CA THR A 54 -19.01 7.84 11.96
C THR A 54 -19.55 6.87 13.01
N GLY A 55 -18.80 6.64 14.09
CA GLY A 55 -19.04 5.55 15.04
C GLY A 55 -18.72 4.15 14.49
N ILE A 56 -18.17 4.05 13.28
CA ILE A 56 -17.91 2.78 12.59
C ILE A 56 -16.41 2.41 12.72
N PRO A 57 -16.07 1.15 12.99
CA PRO A 57 -14.67 0.70 12.97
C PRO A 57 -13.98 1.03 11.65
N ALA A 58 -12.73 1.50 11.72
CA ALA A 58 -11.98 1.90 10.54
C ALA A 58 -10.59 1.28 10.44
N THR A 59 -10.06 1.23 9.22
CA THR A 59 -8.68 0.82 8.91
C THR A 59 -8.14 1.58 7.70
N THR A 60 -6.86 1.39 7.39
CA THR A 60 -6.23 1.86 6.15
C THR A 60 -5.47 0.73 5.48
N SER A 61 -5.18 0.86 4.19
CA SER A 61 -4.32 -0.11 3.49
C SER A 61 -2.92 -0.22 4.11
N THR A 62 -2.31 0.89 4.56
CA THR A 62 -1.00 0.86 5.22
C THR A 62 -1.04 0.05 6.51
N LEU A 63 -2.05 0.27 7.37
CA LEU A 63 -2.18 -0.48 8.61
C LEU A 63 -2.52 -1.95 8.37
N ALA A 64 -3.29 -2.26 7.32
CA ALA A 64 -3.53 -3.63 6.89
C ALA A 64 -2.23 -4.34 6.48
N TYR A 65 -1.33 -3.67 5.76
CA TYR A 65 0.00 -4.22 5.45
C TYR A 65 0.83 -4.46 6.71
N MET A 66 0.88 -3.50 7.63
CA MET A 66 1.63 -3.68 8.89
C MET A 66 1.10 -4.83 9.73
N GLU A 67 -0.22 -4.99 9.79
CA GLU A 67 -0.85 -6.12 10.48
C GLU A 67 -0.57 -7.45 9.78
N ALA A 68 -0.56 -7.47 8.44
CA ALA A 68 -0.17 -8.65 7.67
C ALA A 68 1.29 -9.03 7.96
N PHE A 69 2.22 -8.07 7.93
CA PHE A 69 3.63 -8.31 8.24
C PHE A 69 3.81 -8.92 9.63
N ARG A 70 3.13 -8.36 10.63
CA ARG A 70 3.13 -8.89 12.00
C ARG A 70 2.55 -10.30 12.08
N THR A 71 1.46 -10.56 11.37
CA THR A 71 0.73 -11.84 11.41
C THR A 71 1.52 -12.97 10.76
N PHE A 72 2.20 -12.68 9.65
CA PHE A 72 2.99 -13.65 8.90
C PHE A 72 4.48 -13.70 9.31
N GLY A 73 4.91 -12.83 10.22
CA GLY A 73 6.31 -12.74 10.64
C GLY A 73 7.24 -12.20 9.55
N THR A 74 6.72 -11.36 8.67
CA THR A 74 7.45 -10.72 7.56
C THR A 74 8.21 -9.51 8.10
N GLU A 75 9.53 -9.53 8.06
CA GLU A 75 10.37 -8.40 8.50
C GLU A 75 11.24 -7.85 7.35
N ARG A 76 11.41 -8.63 6.28
CA ARG A 76 12.26 -8.31 5.13
C ARG A 76 11.47 -8.46 3.84
N ILE A 77 11.25 -7.39 3.11
CA ILE A 77 10.37 -7.39 1.93
C ILE A 77 11.12 -7.06 0.63
N GLY A 78 10.62 -7.56 -0.49
CA GLY A 78 10.86 -6.98 -1.81
C GLY A 78 9.71 -6.04 -2.14
N LEU A 79 9.97 -4.76 -2.42
CA LEU A 79 8.88 -3.77 -2.61
C LEU A 79 8.71 -3.43 -4.09
N PHE A 80 7.49 -3.58 -4.61
CA PHE A 80 7.15 -3.15 -5.96
C PHE A 80 6.07 -2.07 -5.88
N THR A 81 6.33 -0.90 -6.46
CA THR A 81 5.37 0.20 -6.53
C THR A 81 5.20 0.70 -7.96
N PRO A 82 4.08 1.32 -8.34
CA PRO A 82 3.99 1.99 -9.64
C PRO A 82 4.56 3.42 -9.59
N TYR A 83 4.90 3.93 -8.40
CA TYR A 83 5.09 5.35 -8.13
C TYR A 83 6.41 5.90 -8.70
N THR A 84 6.57 7.21 -8.59
CA THR A 84 7.84 7.90 -8.83
C THR A 84 8.90 7.48 -7.80
N GLU A 85 10.17 7.60 -8.19
CA GLU A 85 11.32 7.22 -7.35
C GLU A 85 11.27 7.89 -5.96
N ASP A 86 10.98 9.19 -5.91
CA ASP A 86 10.92 9.97 -4.68
C ASP A 86 9.81 9.49 -3.72
N VAL A 87 8.66 9.05 -4.25
CA VAL A 87 7.59 8.47 -3.43
C VAL A 87 7.98 7.08 -2.95
N ASN A 88 8.57 6.26 -3.83
CA ASN A 88 9.03 4.92 -3.49
C ASN A 88 10.09 4.97 -2.37
N GLU A 89 11.09 5.84 -2.47
CA GLU A 89 12.13 6.02 -1.45
C GLU A 89 11.56 6.44 -0.09
N GLN A 90 10.59 7.36 -0.09
CA GLN A 90 9.94 7.78 1.15
C GLN A 90 9.12 6.65 1.80
N ILE A 91 8.48 5.80 1.00
CA ILE A 91 7.80 4.58 1.49
C ILE A 91 8.81 3.63 2.12
N VAL A 92 9.94 3.35 1.44
CA VAL A 92 11.02 2.51 1.99
C VAL A 92 11.51 3.06 3.33
N ALA A 93 11.76 4.37 3.41
CA ALA A 93 12.17 5.02 4.65
C ALA A 93 11.10 4.96 5.74
N SER A 94 9.82 5.01 5.37
CA SER A 94 8.69 4.87 6.29
C SER A 94 8.60 3.47 6.88
N TYR A 95 8.65 2.44 6.05
CA TYR A 95 8.60 1.04 6.47
C TYR A 95 9.82 0.67 7.32
N GLN A 96 10.99 1.21 6.98
CA GLN A 96 12.20 1.04 7.77
C GLN A 96 12.09 1.62 9.19
N ARG A 97 11.37 2.75 9.36
CA ARG A 97 11.07 3.32 10.70
C ARG A 97 10.13 2.43 11.50
N ASP A 98 9.24 1.73 10.82
CA ASP A 98 8.27 0.81 11.41
C ASP A 98 8.82 -0.63 11.55
N GLY A 99 10.13 -0.83 11.35
CA GLY A 99 10.83 -2.09 11.58
C GLY A 99 10.85 -3.06 10.40
N ILE A 100 10.32 -2.66 9.25
CA ILE A 100 10.26 -3.48 8.03
C ILE A 100 11.40 -3.10 7.09
N LYS A 101 12.29 -4.05 6.81
CA LYS A 101 13.46 -3.85 5.96
C LYS A 101 13.14 -4.17 4.51
N THR A 102 13.29 -3.20 3.61
CA THR A 102 13.26 -3.46 2.17
C THR A 102 14.60 -4.01 1.70
N LEU A 103 14.65 -5.23 1.17
CA LEU A 103 15.89 -5.85 0.65
C LEU A 103 16.23 -5.38 -0.77
N ASP A 104 15.21 -5.21 -1.60
CA ASP A 104 15.29 -4.66 -2.94
C ASP A 104 13.93 -4.01 -3.28
N HIS A 105 13.91 -3.09 -4.25
CA HIS A 105 12.68 -2.43 -4.68
C HIS A 105 12.63 -2.17 -6.19
N ARG A 106 11.41 -2.17 -6.75
CA ARG A 106 11.11 -1.79 -8.12
C ARG A 106 10.02 -0.72 -8.14
N PHE A 107 10.16 0.23 -9.05
CA PHE A 107 9.17 1.29 -9.25
C PHE A 107 9.00 1.59 -10.73
N LEU A 108 7.79 1.99 -11.15
CA LEU A 108 7.46 2.24 -12.57
C LEU A 108 7.52 3.71 -12.98
N GLY A 109 7.73 4.63 -12.04
CA GLY A 109 7.90 6.06 -12.36
C GLY A 109 6.60 6.78 -12.72
N LEU A 110 5.44 6.17 -12.43
CA LEU A 110 4.13 6.72 -12.76
C LEU A 110 3.65 7.68 -11.66
N SER A 111 2.76 8.62 -12.00
CA SER A 111 2.32 9.66 -11.05
C SER A 111 0.81 9.93 -11.02
N ASP A 112 0.04 9.35 -11.93
CA ASP A 112 -1.40 9.51 -12.00
C ASP A 112 -2.12 8.18 -11.75
N ASN A 113 -3.28 8.25 -11.10
CA ASN A 113 -3.99 7.05 -10.68
C ASN A 113 -4.42 6.18 -11.87
N GLU A 114 -4.71 6.78 -13.02
CA GLU A 114 -5.21 6.09 -14.20
C GLU A 114 -4.14 5.19 -14.81
N SER A 115 -2.90 5.69 -14.92
CA SER A 115 -1.78 4.90 -15.44
C SER A 115 -1.42 3.72 -14.55
N PHE A 116 -1.61 3.80 -13.22
CA PHE A 116 -1.38 2.66 -12.32
C PHE A 116 -2.25 1.44 -12.68
N ALA A 117 -3.51 1.68 -13.07
CA ALA A 117 -4.46 0.63 -13.45
C ALA A 117 -4.22 0.06 -14.86
N ARG A 118 -3.34 0.68 -15.65
CA ARG A 118 -2.99 0.23 -17.00
C ARG A 118 -1.75 -0.65 -17.04
N VAL A 119 -1.00 -0.72 -15.94
CA VAL A 119 0.17 -1.58 -15.84
C VAL A 119 -0.28 -3.03 -16.05
N ALA A 120 0.29 -3.67 -17.06
CA ALA A 120 -0.02 -5.04 -17.42
C ALA A 120 0.83 -6.05 -16.63
N ASP A 121 0.32 -7.27 -16.54
CA ASP A 121 0.98 -8.38 -15.85
C ASP A 121 2.42 -8.61 -16.33
N ASP A 122 2.67 -8.49 -17.63
CA ASP A 122 3.99 -8.67 -18.27
C ASP A 122 4.99 -7.55 -17.93
N GLU A 123 4.52 -6.37 -17.56
CA GLU A 123 5.35 -5.29 -17.04
C GLU A 123 5.79 -5.53 -15.59
N MET A 124 4.96 -6.24 -14.80
CA MET A 124 5.26 -6.53 -13.39
C MET A 124 6.15 -7.76 -13.18
N ARG A 125 6.01 -8.79 -14.03
CA ARG A 125 6.72 -10.07 -13.89
C ARG A 125 8.25 -9.93 -13.81
N PRO A 126 8.94 -9.18 -14.71
CA PRO A 126 10.40 -9.09 -14.65
C PRO A 126 10.87 -8.49 -13.32
N GLY A 127 10.26 -7.39 -12.88
CA GLY A 127 10.60 -6.77 -11.60
C GLY A 127 10.31 -7.69 -10.41
N SER A 128 9.25 -8.48 -10.46
CA SER A 128 8.91 -9.45 -9.40
C SER A 128 9.95 -10.57 -9.30
N LEU A 129 10.37 -11.12 -10.44
CA LEU A 129 11.44 -12.12 -10.50
C LEU A 129 12.76 -11.57 -9.97
N GLU A 130 13.11 -10.33 -10.33
CA GLU A 130 14.32 -9.69 -9.83
C GLU A 130 14.26 -9.45 -8.31
N LEU A 131 13.11 -9.01 -7.77
CA LEU A 131 12.92 -8.87 -6.33
C LEU A 131 13.10 -10.20 -5.59
N SER A 132 12.60 -11.29 -6.17
CA SER A 132 12.70 -12.65 -5.60
C SER A 132 14.15 -13.11 -5.41
N ALA A 133 15.08 -12.64 -6.26
CA ALA A 133 16.50 -13.00 -6.18
C ALA A 133 17.17 -12.54 -4.86
N SER A 134 16.62 -11.51 -4.22
CA SER A 134 17.06 -11.04 -2.91
C SER A 134 16.61 -11.95 -1.75
N ARG A 135 15.73 -12.93 -2.02
CA ARG A 135 15.09 -13.86 -1.07
C ARG A 135 14.44 -13.13 0.12
N PRO A 136 13.50 -12.22 -0.14
CA PRO A 136 12.74 -11.59 0.92
C PRO A 136 11.79 -12.60 1.58
N ASP A 137 11.21 -12.22 2.70
CA ASP A 137 10.16 -12.99 3.37
C ASP A 137 8.85 -12.92 2.56
N ALA A 138 8.60 -11.82 1.85
CA ALA A 138 7.53 -11.65 0.88
C ALA A 138 7.82 -10.54 -0.15
N ILE A 139 7.18 -10.60 -1.32
CA ILE A 139 7.15 -9.51 -2.31
C ILE A 139 5.85 -8.71 -2.12
N ILE A 140 5.95 -7.38 -2.02
CA ILE A 140 4.80 -6.52 -1.74
C ILE A 140 4.47 -5.67 -2.95
N TYR A 141 3.30 -5.88 -3.54
CA TYR A 141 2.71 -4.99 -4.55
C TYR A 141 1.97 -3.84 -3.87
N LEU A 142 2.67 -2.74 -3.60
CA LEU A 142 2.10 -1.60 -2.87
C LEU A 142 1.46 -0.59 -3.85
N CYS A 143 0.23 -0.88 -4.27
CA CYS A 143 -0.72 0.10 -4.78
C CYS A 143 -2.10 -0.54 -4.89
N THR A 144 -3.15 0.11 -4.37
CA THR A 144 -4.53 -0.41 -4.49
C THR A 144 -5.11 -0.34 -5.91
N ASN A 145 -4.45 0.39 -6.81
CA ASN A 145 -4.81 0.48 -8.22
C ASN A 145 -3.82 -0.22 -9.15
N LEU A 146 -2.79 -0.90 -8.61
CA LEU A 146 -1.90 -1.79 -9.36
C LEU A 146 -2.41 -3.21 -9.20
N TYR A 147 -2.75 -3.88 -10.29
CA TYR A 147 -3.46 -5.16 -10.22
C TYR A 147 -2.54 -6.37 -10.07
N GLY A 148 -1.82 -6.44 -8.94
CA GLY A 148 -0.86 -7.52 -8.66
C GLY A 148 -1.48 -8.89 -8.36
N ALA A 149 -2.74 -8.92 -7.91
CA ALA A 149 -3.42 -10.16 -7.50
C ALA A 149 -3.52 -11.22 -8.60
N ASN A 150 -3.53 -10.81 -9.87
CA ASN A 150 -3.59 -11.71 -11.01
C ASN A 150 -2.35 -12.60 -11.16
N ILE A 151 -1.19 -12.11 -10.76
CA ILE A 151 0.09 -12.79 -10.93
C ILE A 151 0.63 -13.39 -9.64
N THR A 152 0.02 -13.11 -8.49
CA THR A 152 0.43 -13.61 -7.16
C THR A 152 0.71 -15.12 -7.19
N ALA A 153 -0.27 -15.95 -7.55
CA ALA A 153 -0.11 -17.41 -7.53
C ALA A 153 1.00 -17.90 -8.47
N GLU A 154 1.12 -17.30 -9.67
CA GLU A 154 2.18 -17.63 -10.61
C GLU A 154 3.57 -17.28 -10.04
N MET A 155 3.70 -16.10 -9.43
CA MET A 155 4.96 -15.65 -8.84
C MET A 155 5.35 -16.46 -7.61
N GLU A 156 4.39 -16.85 -6.77
CA GLU A 156 4.63 -17.73 -5.62
C GLU A 156 5.10 -19.11 -6.08
N ASP A 157 4.44 -19.71 -7.09
CA ASP A 157 4.81 -21.01 -7.64
C ASP A 157 6.19 -21.00 -8.32
N GLU A 158 6.52 -19.94 -9.06
CA GLU A 158 7.78 -19.82 -9.79
C GLU A 158 8.98 -19.50 -8.87
N THR A 159 8.78 -18.63 -7.88
CA THR A 159 9.88 -18.11 -7.05
C THR A 159 9.99 -18.78 -5.68
N GLY A 160 8.90 -19.40 -5.20
CA GLY A 160 8.79 -19.90 -3.83
C GLY A 160 8.74 -18.80 -2.76
N VAL A 161 8.61 -17.53 -3.14
CA VAL A 161 8.50 -16.38 -2.25
C VAL A 161 7.03 -15.96 -2.15
N PRO A 162 6.46 -15.85 -0.94
CA PRO A 162 5.11 -15.33 -0.76
C PRO A 162 4.91 -13.93 -1.36
N VAL A 163 3.71 -13.63 -1.83
CA VAL A 163 3.36 -12.33 -2.43
C VAL A 163 2.17 -11.70 -1.71
#